data_AF-A0A8H2M4S4-F1
#
_entry.id   AF-A0A8H2M4S4-F1
#
_cell.length_a   1.000
_cell.length_b   1.000
_cell.length_c   1.000
_cell.angle_alpha   90.00
_cell.angle_beta   90.00
_cell.angle_gamma   90.00
#
_symmetry.space_group_name_H-M   'P 1'
#
loop_
_entity.id
_entity.type
_entity.pdbx_description
1 polymer ?
#
loop_
_entity_poly.entity_id
_entity_poly.type
_entity_poly.pdbx_seq_one_letter_code
_entity_poly.pdbx_strand_id
1 'polypeptide(L)'
;MLMEVYYENYAKRCNDAYWEEPISIPYGVYDRNPKHRKAFYRFLKSEGFKCVDWNDTYPLILVNMEFKRFGLIYRPIAHKCVDSRRYTIQEFLDEVYNVKKDS
;
A
#
# COMPACT_ATOMS: atom_id res chain seq x y z
N MET A 1 3.81 -11.21 -1.87
CA MET A 1 2.40 -11.36 -2.34
C MET A 1 1.58 -10.18 -1.81
N LEU A 2 0.65 -9.60 -2.58
CA LEU A 2 -0.08 -8.39 -2.18
C LEU A 2 -0.77 -8.47 -0.81
N MET A 3 -1.17 -9.66 -0.35
CA MET A 3 -1.75 -9.86 0.99
C MET A 3 -0.81 -9.44 2.14
N GLU A 4 0.51 -9.42 1.92
CA GLU A 4 1.46 -8.88 2.89
C GLU A 4 1.26 -7.38 3.17
N VAL A 5 0.57 -6.64 2.29
CA VAL A 5 0.19 -5.25 2.58
C VAL A 5 -0.85 -5.18 3.71
N TYR A 6 -1.68 -6.22 3.88
CA TYR A 6 -2.83 -6.25 4.79
C TYR A 6 -2.56 -6.96 6.11
N TYR A 7 -1.73 -8.00 6.08
CA TYR A 7 -1.48 -8.90 7.21
C TYR A 7 -0.01 -8.90 7.58
N GLU A 8 0.28 -8.75 8.88
CA GLU A 8 1.64 -8.65 9.39
C GLU A 8 2.46 -9.90 9.06
N ASN A 9 1.90 -11.08 9.31
CA ASN A 9 2.62 -12.35 9.24
C ASN A 9 2.23 -13.21 8.03
N TYR A 10 1.62 -12.62 6.99
CA TYR A 10 1.17 -13.36 5.80
C TYR A 10 2.25 -14.29 5.24
N ALA A 11 3.48 -13.80 5.07
CA ALA A 11 4.57 -14.60 4.51
C ALA A 11 4.90 -15.86 5.34
N LYS A 12 4.67 -15.83 6.65
CA LYS A 12 4.93 -16.96 7.56
C LYS A 12 3.75 -17.92 7.66
N ARG A 13 2.52 -17.40 7.50
CA ARG A 13 1.25 -18.12 7.78
C ARG A 13 0.34 -18.28 6.57
N CYS A 14 0.85 -18.05 5.36
CA CYS A 14 0.04 -18.11 4.14
C CYS A 14 -0.62 -19.48 3.89
N ASN A 15 -0.12 -20.54 4.52
CA ASN A 15 -0.69 -21.89 4.49
C ASN A 15 -1.60 -22.20 5.71
N ASP A 16 -1.72 -21.28 6.65
CA ASP A 16 -2.58 -21.38 7.84
C ASP A 16 -3.78 -20.40 7.73
N ALA A 17 -4.59 -20.33 8.79
CA ALA A 17 -5.70 -19.40 8.92
C ALA A 17 -5.27 -17.93 9.13
N TYR A 18 -4.48 -17.37 8.21
CA TYR A 18 -4.02 -15.97 8.27
C TYR A 18 -5.17 -14.95 8.28
N TRP A 19 -6.35 -15.33 7.79
CA TRP A 19 -7.55 -14.48 7.80
C TRP A 19 -8.10 -14.20 9.20
N GLU A 20 -7.66 -14.94 10.22
CA GLU A 20 -7.99 -14.69 11.63
C GLU A 20 -7.08 -13.64 12.27
N GLU A 21 -5.99 -13.24 11.61
CA GLU A 21 -5.12 -12.18 12.10
C GLU A 21 -5.78 -10.80 11.97
N PRO A 22 -5.48 -9.86 12.89
CA PRO A 22 -5.86 -8.47 12.74
C PRO A 22 -5.38 -7.93 11.39
N ILE A 23 -6.31 -7.37 10.63
CA ILE A 23 -6.03 -6.73 9.35
C ILE A 23 -5.70 -5.25 9.58
N SER A 24 -4.61 -4.78 8.98
CA SER A 24 -4.35 -3.35 8.85
C SER A 24 -4.77 -2.88 7.47
N ILE A 25 -5.73 -1.96 7.43
CA ILE A 25 -6.31 -1.49 6.17
C ILE A 25 -5.36 -0.46 5.53
N PRO A 26 -4.86 -0.68 4.30
CA PRO A 26 -4.00 0.26 3.61
C PRO A 26 -4.77 1.44 3.05
N TYR A 27 -4.03 2.51 2.74
CA TYR A 27 -4.52 3.63 1.94
C TYR A 27 -4.39 3.31 0.45
N GLY A 28 -5.40 3.70 -0.33
CA GLY A 28 -5.34 3.59 -1.78
C GLY A 28 -4.82 4.86 -2.42
N VAL A 29 -3.64 4.80 -3.07
CA VAL A 29 -3.02 5.93 -3.78
C VAL A 29 -3.10 5.68 -5.29
N TYR A 30 -3.81 6.54 -6.01
CA TYR A 30 -4.10 6.41 -7.43
C TYR A 30 -3.38 7.48 -8.25
N ASP A 31 -2.59 7.05 -9.23
CA ASP A 31 -2.02 7.93 -10.24
C ASP A 31 -1.91 7.18 -11.59
N ARG A 32 -2.42 7.78 -12.68
CA ARG A 32 -2.36 7.17 -14.02
C ARG A 32 -0.99 7.28 -14.68
N ASN A 33 -0.16 8.23 -14.28
CA ASN A 33 1.16 8.48 -14.84
C ASN A 33 2.21 7.50 -14.27
N PRO A 34 2.78 6.59 -15.09
CA PRO A 34 3.80 5.65 -14.64
C PRO A 34 5.05 6.31 -14.05
N LYS A 35 5.43 7.49 -14.56
CA LYS A 35 6.59 8.23 -14.05
C LYS A 35 6.36 8.73 -12.63
N HIS A 36 5.17 9.24 -12.33
CA HIS A 36 4.80 9.68 -10.98
C HIS A 36 4.75 8.50 -10.02
N ARG A 37 4.12 7.38 -10.42
CA ARG A 37 4.11 6.14 -9.62
C ARG A 37 5.52 5.65 -9.31
N LYS A 38 6.43 5.70 -10.28
CA LYS A 38 7.83 5.29 -10.09
C LYS A 38 8.62 6.26 -9.19
N ALA A 39 8.33 7.56 -9.25
CA ALA A 39 8.88 8.52 -8.30
C ALA A 39 8.37 8.24 -6.88
N PHE A 40 7.06 7.99 -6.72
CA PHE A 40 6.44 7.65 -5.45
C PHE A 40 6.94 6.32 -4.88
N TYR A 41 7.17 5.30 -5.72
CA TYR A 41 7.86 4.07 -5.33
C TYR A 41 9.23 4.37 -4.69
N ARG A 42 10.05 5.20 -5.34
CA ARG A 42 11.40 5.53 -4.86
C ARG A 42 11.34 6.29 -3.55
N PHE A 43 10.38 7.20 -3.42
CA PHE A 43 10.10 7.91 -2.18
C PHE A 43 9.73 6.93 -1.04
N LEU A 44 8.74 6.06 -1.23
CA LEU A 44 8.38 5.08 -0.20
C LEU A 44 9.56 4.18 0.18
N LYS A 45 10.40 3.79 -0.78
CA LYS A 45 11.63 3.05 -0.52
C LYS A 45 12.64 3.85 0.31
N SER A 46 12.82 5.15 0.05
CA SER A 46 13.74 5.99 0.85
C SER A 46 13.22 6.21 2.27
N GLU A 47 11.90 6.25 2.46
CA GLU A 47 11.28 6.34 3.79
C GLU A 47 11.24 4.98 4.53
N GLY A 48 11.88 3.94 3.98
CA GLY A 48 12.06 2.64 4.63
C GLY A 48 10.92 1.63 4.40
N PHE A 49 9.96 1.92 3.51
CA PHE A 49 8.88 0.98 3.25
C PHE A 49 9.36 -0.25 2.46
N LYS A 50 8.79 -1.42 2.77
CA LYS A 50 8.98 -2.66 2.01
C LYS A 50 7.97 -2.73 0.85
N CYS A 51 8.47 -2.87 -0.36
CA CYS A 51 7.63 -3.22 -1.51
C CYS A 51 7.37 -4.73 -1.49
N VAL A 52 6.11 -5.16 -1.52
CA VAL A 52 5.74 -6.59 -1.45
C VAL A 52 5.27 -7.17 -2.79
N ASP A 53 4.87 -6.31 -3.72
CA ASP A 53 4.47 -6.66 -5.08
C ASP A 53 4.44 -5.40 -5.97
N TRP A 54 4.96 -5.46 -7.19
CA TRP A 54 5.00 -4.33 -8.12
C TRP A 54 4.97 -4.81 -9.56
N ASN A 55 4.02 -4.31 -10.36
CA ASN A 55 3.74 -4.86 -11.69
C ASN A 55 3.60 -3.81 -12.80
N ASP A 56 3.94 -2.53 -12.54
CA ASP A 56 3.94 -1.37 -13.46
C ASP A 56 2.65 -1.10 -14.29
N THR A 57 1.64 -1.96 -14.22
CA THR A 57 0.54 -2.03 -15.20
C THR A 57 -0.74 -1.38 -14.70
N TYR A 58 -0.99 -1.37 -13.38
CA TYR A 58 -2.18 -0.74 -12.80
C TYR A 58 -1.86 0.60 -12.13
N PRO A 59 -2.83 1.55 -12.06
CA PRO A 59 -2.58 2.88 -11.50
C PRO A 59 -2.74 3.01 -9.97
N LEU A 60 -3.25 1.98 -9.29
CA LEU A 60 -3.53 2.02 -7.85
C LEU A 60 -2.44 1.30 -7.05
N ILE A 61 -1.91 1.99 -6.04
CA ILE A 61 -0.91 1.53 -5.10
C ILE A 61 -1.57 1.45 -3.73
N LEU A 62 -1.40 0.33 -3.04
CA LEU A 62 -1.81 0.18 -1.66
C LEU A 62 -0.63 0.51 -0.76
N VAL A 63 -0.82 1.43 0.20
CA VAL A 63 0.21 1.85 1.14
C VAL A 63 -0.28 1.60 2.56
N ASN A 64 0.41 0.71 3.27
CA ASN A 64 0.15 0.43 4.68
C ASN A 64 1.19 1.17 5.55
N MET A 65 0.69 2.13 6.34
CA MET A 65 1.52 2.94 7.25
C MET A 65 1.96 2.17 8.50
N GLU A 66 1.10 1.28 9.02
CA GLU A 66 1.37 0.51 10.24
C GLU A 66 2.51 -0.50 10.02
N PHE A 67 2.46 -1.25 8.92
CA PHE A 67 3.50 -2.24 8.60
C PHE A 67 4.64 -1.69 7.75
N LYS A 68 4.57 -0.41 7.35
CA LYS A 68 5.47 0.22 6.37
C LYS A 68 5.65 -0.63 5.12
N ARG A 69 4.55 -1.05 4.51
CA ARG A 69 4.52 -1.91 3.31
C ARG A 69 3.72 -1.26 2.21
N PHE A 70 4.08 -1.55 0.96
CA PHE A 70 3.29 -1.12 -0.18
C PHE A 70 3.36 -2.11 -1.33
N GLY A 71 2.34 -2.07 -2.17
CA GLY A 71 2.30 -2.88 -3.37
C GLY A 71 1.33 -2.35 -4.40
N LEU A 72 1.56 -2.70 -5.66
CA LEU A 72 0.72 -2.31 -6.78
C LEU A 72 -0.26 -3.45 -7.07
N ILE A 73 -1.55 -3.13 -7.18
CA ILE A 73 -2.56 -4.16 -7.44
C ILE A 73 -2.49 -4.64 -8.88
N TYR A 74 -2.67 -5.95 -9.12
CA TYR A 74 -2.51 -6.56 -10.44
C TYR A 74 -3.81 -6.65 -11.26
N ARG A 75 -4.97 -6.35 -10.67
CA ARG A 75 -6.29 -6.47 -11.30
C ARG A 75 -7.30 -5.48 -10.72
N PRO A 76 -8.43 -5.21 -11.40
CA PRO A 76 -9.59 -4.53 -10.83
C PRO A 76 -10.33 -5.46 -9.86
N ILE A 77 -9.65 -5.92 -8.81
CA ILE A 77 -10.28 -6.66 -7.71
C ILE A 77 -10.75 -5.63 -6.68
N ALA A 78 -11.83 -5.93 -5.96
CA ALA A 78 -12.25 -5.11 -4.84
C ALA A 78 -11.16 -5.17 -3.75
N HIS A 79 -10.53 -4.04 -3.48
CA HIS A 79 -9.53 -3.90 -2.43
C HIS A 79 -10.11 -3.05 -1.31
N LYS A 80 -9.96 -3.51 -0.07
CA LYS A 80 -10.34 -2.70 1.10
C LYS A 80 -9.27 -1.65 1.31
N CYS A 81 -9.68 -0.39 1.29
CA CYS A 81 -8.83 0.76 1.57
C CYS A 81 -9.49 1.62 2.64
N VAL A 82 -8.70 2.41 3.37
CA VAL A 82 -9.22 3.39 4.34
C VAL A 82 -10.22 4.30 3.63
N ASP A 83 -11.40 4.44 4.23
CA ASP A 83 -12.54 5.23 3.75
C ASP A 83 -13.03 4.90 2.33
N SER A 84 -12.58 3.78 1.75
CA SER A 84 -12.75 3.47 0.32
C SER A 84 -12.28 4.60 -0.62
N ARG A 85 -11.46 5.53 -0.13
CA ARG A 85 -10.95 6.69 -0.87
C ARG A 85 -9.75 6.30 -1.71
N ARG A 86 -9.64 6.95 -2.87
CA ARG A 86 -8.47 6.91 -3.75
C ARG A 86 -7.79 8.28 -3.70
N TYR A 87 -6.75 8.38 -2.89
CA TYR A 87 -5.93 9.57 -2.77
C TYR A 87 -5.10 9.74 -4.03
N THR A 88 -4.90 10.96 -4.49
CA THR A 88 -3.73 11.30 -5.32
C THR A 88 -2.47 11.16 -4.48
N ILE A 89 -1.30 11.13 -5.14
CA ILE A 89 -0.02 11.08 -4.42
C ILE A 89 0.11 12.29 -3.48
N GLN A 90 -0.26 13.49 -3.93
CA GLN A 90 -0.14 14.69 -3.12
C GLN A 90 -1.07 14.66 -1.90
N GLU A 91 -2.35 14.31 -2.09
CA GLU A 91 -3.29 14.17 -0.96
C GLU A 91 -2.80 13.13 0.05
N PHE A 92 -2.26 12.00 -0.41
CA PHE A 92 -1.69 11.01 0.51
C PHE A 92 -0.51 11.57 1.31
N LEU A 93 0.37 12.34 0.68
CA LEU A 93 1.53 12.93 1.36
C LEU A 93 1.08 13.94 2.43
N ASP A 94 0.17 14.82 2.07
CA ASP A 94 -0.26 15.94 2.93
C ASP A 94 -1.19 15.48 4.06
N GLU A 95 -2.16 14.62 3.75
CA GLU A 95 -3.21 14.26 4.71
C GLU A 95 -2.86 13.02 5.56
N VAL A 96 -1.96 12.17 5.08
CA VAL A 96 -1.68 10.87 5.72
C VAL A 96 -0.21 10.75 6.11
N TYR A 97 0.70 10.82 5.13
CA TYR A 97 2.11 10.51 5.35
C TYR A 97 2.75 11.46 6.36
N ASN A 98 2.69 12.77 6.11
CA ASN A 98 3.33 13.77 6.96
C ASN A 98 2.69 13.79 8.36
N VAL A 99 1.36 13.70 8.44
CA VAL A 99 0.63 13.65 9.72
C VAL A 99 1.05 12.45 10.58
N LYS A 100 1.11 11.25 9.98
CA LYS A 100 1.50 10.02 10.72
C LYS A 100 3.00 9.90 10.96
N LYS A 101 3.85 10.59 10.19
CA LYS A 101 5.30 10.59 10.40
C LYS A 101 5.69 11.33 11.67
N ASP A 102 4.95 12.40 11.99
CA ASP A 102 5.21 13.28 13.12
C ASP A 102 4.42 12.91 14.40
N SER A 103 3.63 11.83 14.35
CA SER A 103 2.86 11.27 15.48
C SER A 103 3.62 10.15 16.17
#